data_AF-A0A2D9IWF1-F1
#
_entry.id   AF-A0A2D9IWF1-F1
#
_cell.length_a   1.000
_cell.length_b   1.000
_cell.length_c   1.000
_cell.angle_alpha   90.00
_cell.angle_beta   90.00
_cell.angle_gamma   90.00
#
_symmetry.space_group_name_H-M   'P 1'
#
loop_
_entity.id
_entity.type
_entity.pdbx_description
1 polymer ?
#
loop_
_entity_poly.entity_id
_entity_poly.type
_entity_poly.pdbx_seq_one_letter_code
_entity_poly.pdbx_strand_id
1 'polypeptide(L)'
;MKKINILIYSIAFGFFAQSCGDTNQEENVNLNIIEVITSDPNKSPFYFNFLTGEENNNVWQLSYKALAAGQGYFMPSIDLSDKILLFVENDKSFNEIESAPTATSFVAGNGKLSYGGEHEVLSYDMTIHKIGVSDATFIIYDTTSERAFKLKFVSYDSWIVTYKYAEL
;
A
#
# COMPACT_ATOMS: atom_id res chain seq x y z
N MET A 1 -76.40 -12.13 44.83
CA MET A 1 -76.29 -10.68 44.52
C MET A 1 -74.81 -10.37 44.32
N LYS A 2 -74.36 -10.18 43.06
CA LYS A 2 -73.75 -8.93 42.54
C LYS A 2 -72.82 -8.26 43.58
N LYS A 3 -71.56 -7.98 43.29
CA LYS A 3 -71.13 -7.08 42.22
C LYS A 3 -69.76 -7.44 41.62
N ILE A 4 -69.74 -7.46 40.29
CA ILE A 4 -68.61 -7.15 39.43
C ILE A 4 -68.17 -5.72 39.72
N ASN A 5 -66.86 -5.48 39.83
CA ASN A 5 -66.26 -4.16 39.57
C ASN A 5 -65.07 -4.35 38.64
N ILE A 6 -65.30 -3.93 37.39
CA ILE A 6 -64.28 -3.62 36.40
C ILE A 6 -63.67 -2.27 36.80
N LEU A 7 -62.34 -2.18 36.85
CA LEU A 7 -61.65 -0.92 36.65
C LEU A 7 -60.60 -1.12 35.57
N ILE A 8 -60.89 -0.53 34.41
CA ILE A 8 -59.96 -0.32 33.31
C ILE A 8 -59.11 0.90 33.69
N TYR A 9 -57.78 0.77 33.65
CA TYR A 9 -56.90 1.91 33.47
C TYR A 9 -55.93 1.63 32.34
N SER A 10 -56.19 2.31 31.23
CA SER A 10 -55.29 2.46 30.09
C SER A 10 -54.14 3.39 30.49
N ILE A 11 -52.90 2.90 30.44
CA ILE A 11 -51.73 3.75 30.20
C ILE A 11 -50.86 3.03 29.17
N ALA A 12 -50.98 3.51 27.93
CA ALA A 12 -49.99 3.31 26.90
C ALA A 12 -48.77 4.19 27.23
N PHE A 13 -47.58 3.63 27.33
CA PHE A 13 -46.34 4.22 26.81
C PHE A 13 -45.16 3.27 27.05
N GLY A 14 -44.31 3.08 26.03
CA GLY A 14 -43.00 2.43 26.19
C GLY A 14 -42.72 1.29 25.22
N PHE A 15 -42.82 1.55 23.91
CA PHE A 15 -42.03 0.81 22.92
C PHE A 15 -40.54 1.08 23.22
N PHE A 16 -39.89 0.24 24.00
CA PHE A 16 -38.44 0.17 23.99
C PHE A 16 -38.06 -0.67 22.79
N ALA A 17 -37.83 0.01 21.66
CA ALA A 17 -36.95 -0.55 20.64
C ALA A 17 -35.62 -0.85 21.33
N GLN A 18 -35.34 -2.14 21.55
CA GLN A 18 -33.95 -2.56 21.67
C GLN A 18 -33.35 -2.26 20.31
N SER A 19 -32.76 -1.07 20.19
CA SER A 19 -31.70 -0.83 19.24
C SER A 19 -30.71 -1.95 19.49
N CYS A 20 -30.62 -2.89 18.54
CA CYS A 20 -29.47 -3.77 18.45
C CYS A 20 -28.29 -2.83 18.28
N GLY A 21 -27.64 -2.49 19.39
CA GLY A 21 -26.36 -1.84 19.37
C GLY A 21 -25.41 -2.84 18.78
N ASP A 22 -25.29 -2.83 17.45
CA ASP A 22 -24.06 -3.28 16.80
C ASP A 22 -22.97 -2.39 17.39
N THR A 23 -22.40 -2.90 18.46
CA THR A 23 -21.10 -2.44 18.91
C THR A 23 -20.18 -3.04 17.87
N ASN A 24 -20.03 -2.32 16.75
CA ASN A 24 -18.92 -2.56 15.84
C ASN A 24 -17.69 -2.37 16.72
N GLN A 25 -17.19 -3.46 17.28
CA GLN A 25 -15.84 -3.52 17.76
C GLN A 25 -15.02 -3.22 16.51
N GLU A 26 -14.44 -2.04 16.44
CA GLU A 26 -13.44 -1.72 15.44
C GLU A 26 -12.37 -2.81 15.56
N GLU A 27 -12.39 -3.77 14.64
CA GLU A 27 -11.32 -4.74 14.51
C GLU A 27 -10.07 -3.92 14.22
N ASN A 28 -9.17 -3.85 15.20
CA ASN A 28 -7.86 -3.23 15.00
C ASN A 28 -7.12 -4.09 13.97
N VAL A 29 -7.10 -3.64 12.72
CA VAL A 29 -6.42 -4.35 11.62
C VAL A 29 -4.91 -4.23 11.86
N ASN A 30 -4.34 -5.22 12.54
CA ASN A 30 -2.90 -5.27 12.77
C ASN A 30 -2.21 -5.87 11.53
N LEU A 31 -1.86 -5.01 10.58
CA LEU A 31 -1.17 -5.39 9.37
C LEU A 31 0.28 -5.83 9.67
N ASN A 32 0.68 -6.98 9.12
CA ASN A 32 2.06 -7.46 9.21
C ASN A 32 2.97 -6.63 8.30
N ILE A 33 3.78 -5.74 8.90
CA ILE A 33 4.73 -4.89 8.20
C ILE A 33 6.07 -5.62 8.05
N ILE A 34 6.52 -5.75 6.80
CA ILE A 34 7.77 -6.43 6.44
C ILE A 34 8.74 -5.38 5.90
N GLU A 35 9.98 -5.41 6.38
CA GLU A 35 11.09 -4.62 5.83
C GLU A 35 11.93 -5.48 4.88
N VAL A 36 12.34 -4.87 3.77
CA VAL A 36 13.16 -5.49 2.73
C VAL A 36 14.36 -4.60 2.46
N ILE A 37 15.53 -5.23 2.40
CA ILE A 37 16.80 -4.60 2.02
C ILE A 37 17.22 -5.26 0.70
N THR A 38 17.38 -4.48 -0.36
CA THR A 38 17.68 -5.02 -1.69
C THR A 38 19.13 -5.46 -1.81
N SER A 39 19.43 -6.32 -2.79
CA SER A 39 20.80 -6.45 -3.31
C SER A 39 21.18 -5.23 -4.18
N ASP A 40 22.47 -5.13 -4.53
CA ASP A 40 23.01 -4.09 -5.43
C ASP A 40 22.67 -4.41 -6.90
N PRO A 41 21.89 -3.56 -7.58
CA PRO A 41 21.44 -3.80 -8.95
C PRO A 41 22.54 -3.65 -10.00
N ASN A 42 23.71 -3.10 -9.65
CA ASN A 42 24.86 -3.06 -10.56
C ASN A 42 25.47 -4.46 -10.78
N LYS A 43 25.24 -5.40 -9.85
CA LYS A 43 25.70 -6.79 -9.97
C LYS A 43 24.67 -7.64 -10.70
N SER A 44 23.42 -7.52 -10.31
CA SER A 44 22.28 -8.18 -10.94
C SER A 44 21.00 -7.43 -10.59
N PRO A 45 20.03 -7.29 -11.52
CA PRO A 45 18.70 -6.83 -11.20
C PRO A 45 18.10 -7.57 -10.00
N PHE A 46 17.41 -6.84 -9.14
CA PHE A 46 16.62 -7.36 -8.04
C PHE A 46 15.14 -7.38 -8.44
N TYR A 47 14.44 -8.47 -8.13
CA TYR A 47 13.02 -8.65 -8.43
C TYR A 47 12.33 -9.24 -7.22
N PHE A 48 11.25 -8.61 -6.75
CA PHE A 48 10.57 -9.02 -5.53
C PHE A 48 9.13 -9.46 -5.79
N ASN A 49 8.78 -10.58 -5.16
CA ASN A 49 7.45 -11.14 -5.18
C ASN A 49 6.75 -10.92 -3.82
N PHE A 50 5.79 -10.01 -3.78
CA PHE A 50 5.04 -9.72 -2.55
C PHE A 50 4.11 -10.85 -2.13
N LEU A 51 3.72 -11.74 -3.07
CA LEU A 51 2.86 -12.88 -2.77
C LEU A 51 3.58 -13.94 -1.93
N THR A 52 4.89 -14.09 -2.13
CA THR A 52 5.74 -15.06 -1.41
C THR A 52 6.65 -14.40 -0.38
N GLY A 53 6.90 -13.08 -0.49
CA GLY A 53 7.83 -12.35 0.37
C GLY A 53 9.31 -12.60 0.04
N GLU A 54 9.62 -13.02 -1.19
CA GLU A 54 10.95 -13.46 -1.59
C GLU A 54 11.38 -12.86 -2.94
N GLU A 55 12.69 -12.85 -3.21
CA GLU A 55 13.22 -12.52 -4.53
C GLU A 55 12.84 -13.58 -5.57
N ASN A 56 12.36 -13.14 -6.74
CA ASN A 56 11.94 -14.06 -7.79
C ASN A 56 11.98 -13.41 -9.18
N ASN A 57 12.80 -13.96 -10.08
CA ASN A 57 13.01 -13.38 -11.41
C ASN A 57 11.91 -13.75 -12.43
N ASN A 58 11.02 -14.69 -12.09
CA ASN A 58 9.98 -15.21 -13.00
C ASN A 58 8.61 -14.59 -12.71
N VAL A 59 8.28 -14.42 -11.43
CA VAL A 59 7.01 -13.85 -10.96
C VAL A 59 7.34 -12.79 -9.93
N TRP A 60 7.15 -11.53 -10.28
CA TRP A 60 7.48 -10.38 -9.46
C TRP A 60 6.53 -9.23 -9.73
N GLN A 61 6.42 -8.35 -8.74
CA GLN A 61 5.63 -7.13 -8.84
C GLN A 61 6.52 -5.88 -8.84
N LEU A 62 7.64 -5.92 -8.10
CA LEU A 62 8.62 -4.84 -8.05
C LEU A 62 9.95 -5.30 -8.64
N SER A 63 10.60 -4.41 -9.39
CA SER A 63 11.97 -4.60 -9.84
C SER A 63 12.83 -3.41 -9.44
N TYR A 64 14.12 -3.67 -9.24
CA TYR A 64 15.13 -2.67 -8.98
C TYR A 64 16.35 -2.93 -9.88
N LYS A 65 16.71 -1.95 -10.71
CA LYS A 65 17.70 -2.10 -11.78
C LYS A 65 18.60 -0.88 -11.89
N ALA A 66 19.81 -1.08 -12.39
CA ALA A 66 20.68 -0.01 -12.88
C ALA A 66 20.29 0.31 -14.33
N LEU A 67 19.68 1.46 -14.57
CA LEU A 67 19.28 1.92 -15.89
C LEU A 67 20.31 2.87 -16.48
N ALA A 68 20.64 2.71 -17.76
CA ALA A 68 21.56 3.63 -18.43
C ALA A 68 20.93 5.03 -18.53
N ALA A 69 21.64 6.04 -18.03
CA ALA A 69 21.25 7.45 -18.10
C ALA A 69 22.04 8.23 -19.17
N GLY A 70 22.79 7.52 -20.02
CA GLY A 70 23.63 8.09 -21.07
C GLY A 70 25.08 8.31 -20.62
N GLN A 71 25.98 8.48 -21.60
CA GLN A 71 27.42 8.73 -21.38
C GLN A 71 28.12 7.70 -20.46
N GLY A 72 27.61 6.46 -20.41
CA GLY A 72 28.14 5.40 -19.55
C GLY A 72 27.73 5.47 -18.08
N TYR A 73 26.88 6.43 -17.69
CA TYR A 73 26.32 6.51 -16.35
C TYR A 73 25.07 5.66 -16.21
N PHE A 74 24.85 5.18 -14.99
CA PHE A 74 23.68 4.41 -14.61
C PHE A 74 22.97 5.08 -13.44
N MET A 75 21.64 4.93 -13.41
CA MET A 75 20.79 5.41 -12.33
C MET A 75 20.08 4.23 -11.67
N PRO A 76 19.97 4.22 -10.33
CA PRO A 76 19.15 3.26 -9.63
C PRO A 76 17.67 3.53 -9.94
N SER A 77 16.94 2.52 -10.38
CA SER A 77 15.55 2.67 -10.80
C SER A 77 14.66 1.57 -10.27
N ILE A 78 13.60 1.96 -9.57
CA ILE A 78 12.53 1.08 -9.11
C ILE A 78 11.42 1.08 -10.16
N ASP A 79 10.88 -0.08 -10.51
CA ASP A 79 9.72 -0.15 -11.38
C ASP A 79 8.74 -1.26 -10.97
N LEU A 80 7.55 -1.20 -11.51
CA LEU A 80 6.49 -2.18 -11.32
C LEU A 80 6.29 -3.02 -12.59
N SER A 81 5.88 -4.27 -12.38
CA SER A 81 5.46 -5.16 -13.47
C SER A 81 4.25 -4.56 -14.22
N ASP A 82 4.07 -4.96 -15.49
CA ASP A 82 2.97 -4.49 -16.36
C ASP A 82 1.57 -4.89 -15.86
N LYS A 83 1.50 -5.90 -15.00
CA LYS A 83 0.28 -6.39 -14.34
C LYS A 83 -0.12 -5.59 -13.11
N ILE A 84 0.71 -4.63 -12.70
CA ILE A 84 0.52 -3.88 -11.47
C ILE A 84 -0.14 -2.54 -11.76
N LEU A 85 -1.22 -2.29 -11.01
CA LEU A 85 -1.80 -0.96 -10.90
C LEU A 85 -1.23 -0.25 -9.67
N LEU A 86 -1.16 1.07 -9.75
CA LEU A 86 -0.57 1.95 -8.77
C LEU A 86 -1.58 3.02 -8.33
N PHE A 87 -1.58 3.29 -7.03
CA PHE A 87 -2.17 4.46 -6.41
C PHE A 87 -1.11 5.13 -5.53
N VAL A 88 -1.03 6.46 -5.59
CA VAL A 88 -0.10 7.24 -4.75
C VAL A 88 -0.91 7.89 -3.63
N GLU A 89 -0.62 7.49 -2.40
CA GLU A 89 -1.25 8.04 -1.21
C GLU A 89 -0.46 9.25 -0.71
N ASN A 90 -1.16 10.38 -0.57
CA ASN A 90 -0.58 11.66 -0.17
C ASN A 90 -1.24 12.23 1.11
N ASP A 91 -2.39 11.71 1.50
CA ASP A 91 -3.19 12.25 2.60
C ASP A 91 -2.98 11.46 3.90
N LYS A 92 -2.62 10.18 3.79
CA LYS A 92 -2.40 9.27 4.93
C LYS A 92 -0.94 8.86 5.06
N SER A 93 -0.47 8.75 6.31
CA SER A 93 0.79 8.09 6.59
C SER A 93 0.70 6.59 6.34
N PHE A 94 1.85 5.94 6.11
CA PHE A 94 1.90 4.49 5.86
C PHE A 94 1.17 3.65 6.93
N ASN A 95 1.19 4.06 8.20
CA ASN A 95 0.56 3.31 9.28
C ASN A 95 -0.97 3.50 9.34
N GLU A 96 -1.52 4.58 8.79
CA GLU A 96 -2.95 4.89 8.78
C GLU A 96 -3.71 4.23 7.61
N ILE A 97 -2.99 3.61 6.67
CA ILE A 97 -3.57 2.90 5.54
C ILE A 97 -3.86 1.46 5.97
N GLU A 98 -5.13 1.16 6.23
CA GLU A 98 -5.59 -0.16 6.67
C GLU A 98 -6.35 -0.93 5.57
N SER A 99 -6.66 -0.27 4.46
CA SER A 99 -7.36 -0.87 3.33
C SER A 99 -6.98 -0.21 2.00
N ALA A 100 -7.13 -0.96 0.91
CA ALA A 100 -6.90 -0.45 -0.43
C ALA A 100 -7.99 0.57 -0.84
N PRO A 101 -7.65 1.58 -1.67
CA PRO A 101 -8.64 2.49 -2.23
C PRO A 101 -9.55 1.76 -3.22
N THR A 102 -10.62 2.43 -3.65
CA THR A 102 -11.52 1.90 -4.67
C THR A 102 -10.77 1.56 -5.96
N ALA A 103 -11.15 0.45 -6.63
CA ALA A 103 -10.47 -0.03 -7.83
C ALA A 103 -10.34 1.01 -8.96
N THR A 104 -11.28 1.96 -9.05
CA THR A 104 -11.27 3.05 -10.04
C THR A 104 -10.21 4.12 -9.79
N SER A 105 -9.57 4.12 -8.62
CA SER A 105 -8.53 5.09 -8.25
C SER A 105 -7.15 4.69 -8.75
N PHE A 106 -6.97 3.42 -9.10
CA PHE A 106 -5.68 2.90 -9.55
C PHE A 106 -5.42 3.22 -11.03
N VAL A 107 -4.15 3.44 -11.36
CA VAL A 107 -3.65 3.63 -12.74
C VAL A 107 -2.61 2.57 -13.07
N ALA A 108 -2.25 2.38 -14.34
CA ALA A 108 -1.15 1.47 -14.70
C ALA A 108 0.17 1.91 -14.04
N GLY A 109 0.83 1.00 -13.32
CA GLY A 109 2.01 1.29 -12.52
C GLY A 109 3.34 1.23 -13.28
N ASN A 110 3.42 0.45 -14.35
CA ASN A 110 4.66 0.27 -15.10
C ASN A 110 5.21 1.60 -15.64
N GLY A 111 6.50 1.84 -15.41
CA GLY A 111 7.22 3.05 -15.76
C GLY A 111 6.98 4.25 -14.85
N LYS A 112 5.97 4.22 -13.96
CA LYS A 112 5.63 5.37 -13.12
C LYS A 112 6.66 5.63 -12.03
N LEU A 113 7.19 4.57 -11.42
CA LEU A 113 8.15 4.65 -10.32
C LEU A 113 9.61 4.76 -10.78
N SER A 114 9.86 4.52 -12.06
CA SER A 114 11.18 4.46 -12.68
C SER A 114 11.91 5.79 -12.66
N TYR A 115 13.22 5.74 -12.87
CA TYR A 115 14.04 6.93 -13.12
C TYR A 115 13.45 7.73 -14.30
N GLY A 116 13.14 9.01 -14.08
CA GLY A 116 12.42 9.88 -15.02
C GLY A 116 10.90 9.64 -15.13
N GLY A 117 10.34 8.77 -14.30
CA GLY A 117 8.91 8.50 -14.20
C GLY A 117 8.12 9.58 -13.45
N GLU A 118 6.80 9.59 -13.61
CA GLU A 118 5.90 10.58 -12.99
C GLU A 118 5.96 10.57 -11.45
N HIS A 119 6.23 9.41 -10.87
CA HIS A 119 6.32 9.18 -9.43
C HIS A 119 7.66 8.52 -9.08
N GLU A 120 8.74 8.98 -9.72
CA GLU A 120 10.10 8.51 -9.52
C GLU A 120 10.41 8.30 -8.04
N VAL A 121 10.82 7.08 -7.69
CA VAL A 121 11.11 6.70 -6.29
C VAL A 121 12.51 7.16 -5.88
N LEU A 122 13.48 7.07 -6.79
CA LEU A 122 14.87 7.42 -6.57
C LEU A 122 15.25 8.53 -7.53
N SER A 123 15.30 9.76 -7.04
CA SER A 123 15.54 10.94 -7.86
C SER A 123 16.96 11.44 -7.68
N TYR A 124 17.61 11.82 -8.79
CA TYR A 124 18.97 12.34 -8.76
C TYR A 124 18.99 13.87 -8.73
N ASP A 125 19.51 14.44 -7.63
CA ASP A 125 19.80 15.86 -7.54
C ASP A 125 21.18 16.15 -8.13
N MET A 126 21.20 16.79 -9.30
CA MET A 126 22.42 17.18 -10.01
C MET A 126 23.18 18.33 -9.34
N THR A 127 22.56 19.12 -8.48
CA THR A 127 23.19 20.25 -7.78
C THR A 127 24.10 19.76 -6.68
N ILE A 128 23.64 18.77 -5.89
CA ILE A 128 24.40 18.21 -4.77
C ILE A 128 24.97 16.83 -5.05
N HIS A 129 24.72 16.29 -6.25
CA HIS A 129 25.13 14.97 -6.71
C HIS A 129 24.71 13.83 -5.76
N LYS A 130 23.43 13.80 -5.37
CA LYS A 130 22.87 12.77 -4.46
C LYS A 130 21.57 12.19 -4.98
N ILE A 131 21.32 10.92 -4.62
CA ILE A 131 20.03 10.27 -4.82
C ILE A 131 19.15 10.56 -3.60
N GLY A 132 17.95 11.11 -3.84
CA GLY A 132 16.87 11.22 -2.87
C GLY A 132 15.93 10.02 -2.95
N VAL A 133 15.17 9.80 -1.88
CA VAL A 133 14.12 8.77 -1.81
C VAL A 133 12.78 9.46 -1.68
N SER A 134 11.78 9.01 -2.44
CA SER A 134 10.43 9.58 -2.41
C SER A 134 9.77 9.46 -1.04
N ASP A 135 9.15 10.56 -0.60
CA ASP A 135 8.36 10.61 0.63
C ASP A 135 6.91 10.12 0.47
N ALA A 136 6.50 9.72 -0.73
CA ALA A 136 5.17 9.15 -0.95
C ALA A 136 5.00 7.76 -0.31
N THR A 137 3.74 7.40 -0.05
CA THR A 137 3.34 6.01 0.18
C THR A 137 2.64 5.50 -1.08
N PHE A 138 3.00 4.30 -1.51
CA PHE A 138 2.44 3.70 -2.72
C PHE A 138 1.52 2.55 -2.34
N ILE A 139 0.40 2.42 -3.02
CA ILE A 139 -0.44 1.23 -2.94
C ILE A 139 -0.42 0.59 -4.32
N ILE A 140 -0.02 -0.67 -4.38
CA ILE A 140 -0.02 -1.45 -5.61
C ILE A 140 -1.12 -2.49 -5.56
N TYR A 141 -1.68 -2.81 -6.72
CA TYR A 141 -2.68 -3.86 -6.87
C TYR A 141 -2.23 -4.82 -7.98
N ASP A 142 -2.06 -6.10 -7.62
CA ASP A 142 -1.75 -7.15 -8.58
C ASP A 142 -3.04 -7.68 -9.20
N THR A 143 -3.25 -7.36 -10.48
CA THR A 143 -4.44 -7.76 -11.24
C THR A 143 -4.54 -9.26 -11.49
N THR A 144 -3.44 -10.02 -11.31
CA THR A 144 -3.44 -11.47 -11.49
C THR A 144 -3.89 -12.20 -10.23
N SER A 145 -3.44 -11.74 -9.06
CA SER A 145 -3.79 -12.36 -7.77
C SER A 145 -4.93 -11.66 -7.04
N GLU A 146 -5.35 -10.49 -7.52
CA GLU A 146 -6.36 -9.62 -6.88
C GLU A 146 -5.97 -9.22 -5.45
N ARG A 147 -4.68 -8.93 -5.22
CA ARG A 147 -4.14 -8.57 -3.90
C ARG A 147 -3.51 -7.19 -3.93
N ALA A 148 -3.68 -6.45 -2.84
CA ALA A 148 -3.16 -5.10 -2.69
C ALA A 148 -2.03 -5.06 -1.64
N PHE A 149 -1.04 -4.22 -1.88
CA PHE A 149 0.06 -4.01 -0.95
C PHE A 149 0.34 -2.51 -0.83
N LYS A 150 0.58 -2.03 0.39
CA LYS A 150 1.17 -0.70 0.62
C LYS A 150 2.68 -0.80 0.72
N LEU A 151 3.39 0.19 0.19
CA LEU A 151 4.85 0.27 0.15
C LEU A 151 5.31 1.66 0.56
N LYS A 152 6.42 1.68 1.30
CA LYS A 152 7.12 2.91 1.65
C LYS A 152 8.63 2.69 1.55
N PHE A 153 9.28 3.47 0.71
CA PHE A 153 10.74 3.48 0.63
C PHE A 153 11.30 4.31 1.78
N VAL A 154 12.34 3.80 2.42
CA VAL A 154 12.88 4.32 3.69
C VAL A 154 14.23 4.98 3.47
N SER A 155 15.14 4.30 2.78
CA SER A 155 16.48 4.80 2.55
C SER A 155 17.11 4.23 1.29
N TYR A 156 18.09 4.99 0.78
CA TYR A 156 19.00 4.58 -0.26
C TYR A 156 20.41 4.86 0.25
N ASP A 157 21.25 3.83 0.30
CA ASP A 157 22.68 3.97 0.58
C ASP A 157 23.47 3.08 -0.38
N SER A 158 24.38 3.68 -1.13
CA SER A 158 25.36 2.95 -1.94
C SER A 158 24.73 1.84 -2.81
N TRP A 159 23.66 2.17 -3.55
CA TRP A 159 22.91 1.25 -4.42
C TRP A 159 22.07 0.19 -3.71
N ILE A 160 21.91 0.30 -2.40
CA ILE A 160 21.03 -0.54 -1.59
C ILE A 160 19.82 0.29 -1.18
N VAL A 161 18.64 -0.24 -1.47
CA VAL A 161 17.36 0.36 -1.07
C VAL A 161 16.81 -0.42 0.12
N THR A 162 16.33 0.31 1.13
CA THR A 162 15.48 -0.26 2.17
C THR A 162 14.07 0.26 1.98
N TYR A 163 13.10 -0.65 1.96
CA TYR A 163 11.69 -0.31 1.92
C TYR A 163 10.90 -1.23 2.84
N LYS A 164 9.71 -0.79 3.21
CA LYS A 164 8.76 -1.61 3.96
C LYS A 164 7.46 -1.75 3.20
N TYR A 165 6.77 -2.87 3.42
CA TYR A 165 5.46 -3.12 2.84
C TYR A 165 4.55 -3.87 3.80
N ALA A 166 3.25 -3.84 3.51
CA ALA A 166 2.27 -4.74 4.11
C ALA A 166 1.19 -5.02 3.08
N GLU A 167 0.57 -6.19 3.18
CA GLU A 167 -0.66 -6.49 2.44
C GLU A 167 -1.84 -5.70 3.02
N LEU A 168 -2.83 -5.35 2.19
CA LEU A 168 -4.04 -4.61 2.53
C LEU A 168 -5.31 -5.43 2.26
#